data_AF-A0A7J4ISB7-F1
#
_entry.id   AF-A0A7J4ISB7-F1
#
_cell.length_a   1.000
_cell.length_b   1.000
_cell.length_c   1.000
_cell.angle_alpha   90.00
_cell.angle_beta   90.00
_cell.angle_gamma   90.00
#
_symmetry.space_group_name_H-M   'P 1'
#
loop_
_entity.id
_entity.type
_entity.pdbx_description
1 polymer ?
#
loop_
_entity_poly.entity_id
_entity_poly.type
_entity_poly.pdbx_seq_one_letter_code
_entity_poly.pdbx_strand_id
1 'polypeptide(L)'
;MTKGKKDEKDEAIEYAVELMDGVVEDTGVPRNIRKSVDDAKQKVLDESEPKNVRVTTAIYILDDVSKDINIPAHTRTEIWQIISDLEAIREKAK
;
A
#
# COMPACT_ATOMS: atom_id res chain seq x y z
N MET A 1 -29.61 6.46 10.22
CA MET A 1 -28.54 7.41 9.81
C MET A 1 -27.39 6.58 9.27
N THR A 2 -27.00 6.89 8.03
CA THR A 2 -26.08 6.20 7.10
C THR A 2 -24.83 5.56 7.74
N LYS A 3 -24.79 4.23 7.84
CA LYS A 3 -23.60 3.47 8.29
C LYS A 3 -22.86 2.76 7.15
N GLY A 4 -23.56 2.31 6.11
CA GLY A 4 -23.01 1.43 5.06
C GLY A 4 -22.16 2.06 3.94
N LYS A 5 -21.49 3.20 4.12
CA LYS A 5 -20.58 3.78 3.08
C LYS A 5 -19.17 4.10 3.60
N LYS A 6 -18.96 4.04 4.92
CA LYS A 6 -17.67 4.26 5.56
C LYS A 6 -16.91 2.93 5.67
N ASP A 7 -17.61 1.88 6.09
CA ASP A 7 -17.05 0.54 6.34
C ASP A 7 -16.38 -0.09 5.10
N GLU A 8 -17.02 -0.10 3.92
CA GLU A 8 -16.43 -0.67 2.69
C GLU A 8 -15.17 0.07 2.18
N LYS A 9 -15.06 1.38 2.49
CA LYS A 9 -13.91 2.19 2.08
C LYS A 9 -12.67 1.92 2.94
N ASP A 10 -12.89 1.43 4.16
CA ASP A 10 -11.84 1.12 5.12
C ASP A 10 -11.39 -0.34 4.94
N GLU A 11 -12.30 -1.27 4.62
CA GLU A 11 -11.97 -2.68 4.28
C GLU A 11 -10.93 -2.81 3.15
N ALA A 12 -11.05 -2.00 2.09
CA ALA A 12 -10.08 -2.04 0.98
C ALA A 12 -8.70 -1.52 1.40
N ILE A 13 -8.65 -0.54 2.31
CA ILE A 13 -7.37 -0.06 2.88
C ILE A 13 -6.78 -1.12 3.80
N GLU A 14 -7.60 -1.73 4.67
CA GLU A 14 -7.18 -2.80 5.57
C GLU A 14 -6.57 -3.96 4.80
N TYR A 15 -7.23 -4.41 3.73
CA TYR A 15 -6.68 -5.45 2.85
C TYR A 15 -5.32 -5.06 2.25
N ALA A 16 -5.18 -3.83 1.73
CA ALA A 16 -3.90 -3.37 1.20
C ALA A 16 -2.80 -3.30 2.27
N VAL A 17 -3.16 -2.92 3.51
CA VAL A 17 -2.26 -2.88 4.67
C VAL A 17 -1.82 -4.28 5.07
N GLU A 18 -2.73 -5.27 5.09
CA GLU A 18 -2.39 -6.68 5.37
C GLU A 18 -1.38 -7.23 4.36
N LEU A 19 -1.56 -6.92 3.06
CA LEU A 19 -0.58 -7.31 2.03
C LEU A 19 0.78 -6.64 2.25
N MET A 20 0.81 -5.36 2.64
CA MET A 20 2.05 -4.67 2.98
C MET A 20 2.74 -5.29 4.20
N ASP A 21 1.98 -5.65 5.24
CA ASP A 21 2.52 -6.30 6.43
C ASP A 21 3.16 -7.65 6.10
N GLY A 22 2.55 -8.45 5.22
CA GLY A 22 3.17 -9.67 4.71
C GLY A 22 4.57 -9.45 4.13
N VAL A 23 4.76 -8.38 3.33
CA VAL A 23 6.07 -8.03 2.77
C VAL A 23 7.05 -7.53 3.85
N VAL A 24 6.56 -6.78 4.85
CA VAL A 24 7.39 -6.26 5.95
C VAL A 24 7.87 -7.37 6.89
N GLU A 25 7.07 -8.42 7.07
CA GLU A 25 7.41 -9.56 7.91
C GLU A 25 8.29 -10.60 7.21
N ASP A 26 8.32 -10.60 5.87
CA ASP A 26 9.10 -11.57 5.10
C ASP A 26 10.62 -11.35 5.24
N THR A 27 11.26 -12.21 6.03
CA THR A 27 12.71 -12.20 6.24
C THR A 27 13.55 -12.50 4.98
N GLY A 28 12.94 -13.05 3.93
CA GLY A 28 13.53 -13.24 2.60
C GLY A 28 13.63 -11.94 1.79
N VAL A 29 12.95 -10.88 2.21
CA VAL A 29 12.95 -9.58 1.54
C VAL A 29 14.05 -8.66 2.12
N PRO A 30 14.88 -8.04 1.25
CA PRO A 30 15.90 -7.08 1.67
C PRO A 30 15.35 -5.95 2.56
N ARG A 31 16.13 -5.58 3.59
CA ARG A 31 15.70 -4.61 4.62
C ARG A 31 15.28 -3.25 4.04
N ASN A 32 15.91 -2.79 2.96
CA ASN A 32 15.55 -1.52 2.31
C ASN A 32 14.14 -1.59 1.72
N ILE A 33 13.79 -2.68 1.05
CA ILE A 33 12.46 -2.90 0.46
C ILE A 33 11.41 -2.96 1.56
N ARG A 34 11.65 -3.75 2.60
CA ARG A 34 10.74 -3.84 3.76
C ARG A 34 10.50 -2.49 4.42
N LYS A 35 11.56 -1.71 4.61
CA LYS A 35 11.44 -0.36 5.15
C LYS A 35 10.59 0.55 4.26
N SER A 36 10.84 0.56 2.95
CA SER A 36 10.06 1.39 2.03
C SER A 36 8.58 0.99 1.96
N VAL A 37 8.28 -0.31 2.05
CA VAL A 37 6.89 -0.80 2.12
C VAL A 37 6.24 -0.38 3.43
N ASP A 38 6.95 -0.46 4.57
CA ASP A 38 6.45 0.06 5.85
C ASP A 38 6.22 1.57 5.80
N ASP A 39 7.12 2.34 5.18
CA ASP A 39 6.94 3.79 4.98
C ASP A 39 5.69 4.09 4.12
N ALA A 40 5.43 3.30 3.08
CA ALA A 40 4.21 3.41 2.27
C ALA A 40 2.95 3.07 3.08
N LYS A 41 3.01 2.04 3.92
CA LYS A 41 1.92 1.65 4.83
C LYS A 41 1.60 2.78 5.82
N GLN A 42 2.62 3.37 6.45
CA GLN A 42 2.42 4.50 7.36
C GLN A 42 1.77 5.69 6.65
N LYS A 43 2.08 5.92 5.37
CA LYS A 43 1.38 6.93 4.58
C LYS A 43 -0.08 6.60 4.41
N VAL A 44 -0.44 5.39 3.97
CA VAL A 44 -1.85 5.00 3.79
C VAL A 44 -2.67 5.17 5.08
N LEU A 45 -2.06 4.91 6.24
CA LEU A 45 -2.70 5.00 7.55
C LEU A 45 -2.75 6.43 8.14
N ASP A 46 -2.02 7.38 7.57
CA ASP A 46 -1.99 8.75 8.07
C ASP A 46 -3.33 9.45 7.82
N GLU A 47 -4.18 9.55 8.85
CA GLU A 47 -5.48 10.23 8.79
C GLU A 47 -5.38 11.76 8.86
N SER A 48 -4.18 12.31 9.08
CA SER A 48 -3.98 13.77 9.06
C SER A 48 -4.01 14.35 7.64
N GLU A 49 -3.74 13.52 6.62
CA GLU A 49 -3.78 13.89 5.21
C GLU A 49 -5.06 13.36 4.51
N PRO A 50 -5.54 14.05 3.45
CA PRO A 50 -6.66 13.55 2.66
C PRO A 50 -6.36 12.17 2.05
N LYS A 51 -7.35 11.28 2.05
CA LYS A 51 -7.22 9.89 1.54
C LYS A 51 -6.56 9.81 0.16
N ASN A 52 -6.90 10.70 -0.77
CA ASN A 52 -6.29 10.73 -2.10
C ASN A 52 -4.79 11.05 -2.06
N VAL A 53 -4.39 12.04 -1.25
CA VAL A 53 -3.00 12.46 -1.10
C VAL A 53 -2.16 11.31 -0.55
N ARG A 54 -2.59 10.73 0.57
CA ARG A 54 -1.85 9.66 1.22
C ARG A 54 -1.73 8.38 0.39
N VAL A 55 -2.80 7.98 -0.31
CA VAL A 55 -2.80 6.82 -1.22
C VAL A 55 -1.88 7.07 -2.41
N THR A 56 -1.93 8.27 -2.99
CA THR A 56 -1.06 8.64 -4.11
C THR A 56 0.41 8.64 -3.70
N THR A 57 0.73 9.15 -2.51
CA THR A 57 2.09 9.11 -1.95
C THR A 57 2.58 7.67 -1.76
N ALA A 58 1.74 6.78 -1.21
CA ALA A 58 2.08 5.38 -1.03
C ALA A 58 2.34 4.67 -2.37
N ILE A 59 1.53 4.93 -3.40
CA ILE A 59 1.75 4.39 -4.75
C ILE A 59 3.12 4.80 -5.30
N TYR A 60 3.52 6.06 -5.16
CA TYR A 60 4.83 6.51 -5.64
C TYR A 60 5.99 5.80 -4.94
N ILE A 61 5.89 5.62 -3.61
CA ILE A 61 6.92 4.88 -2.85
C ILE A 61 7.02 3.44 -3.37
N LEU A 62 5.89 2.76 -3.55
CA LEU A 62 5.85 1.37 -4.01
C LEU A 62 6.32 1.23 -5.47
N ASP A 63 5.99 2.17 -6.34
CA ASP A 63 6.44 2.19 -7.73
C ASP A 63 7.97 2.30 -7.81
N ASP A 64 8.59 3.11 -6.95
CA ASP A 64 10.05 3.20 -6.86
C ASP A 64 10.67 1.90 -6.33
N VAL A 65 10.05 1.26 -5.32
CA VAL A 65 10.49 -0.05 -4.82
C VAL A 65 10.37 -1.13 -5.90
N SER A 66 9.32 -1.06 -6.73
CA SER A 66 9.07 -2.02 -7.82
C SER A 66 10.19 -2.02 -8.88
N LYS A 67 11.04 -0.98 -8.90
CA LYS A 67 12.17 -0.81 -9.82
C LYS A 67 13.51 -1.21 -9.19
N ASP A 68 13.54 -1.60 -7.92
CA ASP A 68 14.76 -2.05 -7.25
C ASP A 68 15.33 -3.28 -8.00
N ILE A 69 16.65 -3.32 -8.15
CA ILE A 69 17.35 -4.43 -8.81
C ILE A 69 17.41 -5.68 -7.92
N ASN A 70 17.37 -5.49 -6.60
CA ASN A 70 17.49 -6.54 -5.59
C ASN A 70 16.14 -7.09 -5.11
N ILE A 71 15.01 -6.57 -5.59
CA ILE A 71 13.70 -7.07 -5.19
C ILE A 71 13.46 -8.50 -5.70
N PRO A 72 13.08 -9.44 -4.81
CA PRO A 72 12.70 -10.79 -5.22
C PRO A 72 11.50 -10.78 -6.19
N ALA A 73 11.43 -11.77 -7.07
CA ALA A 73 10.37 -11.84 -8.08
C ALA A 73 8.96 -11.91 -7.47
N HIS A 74 8.77 -12.69 -6.42
CA HIS A 74 7.49 -12.80 -5.71
C HIS A 74 7.10 -11.46 -5.08
N THR A 75 8.01 -10.79 -4.38
CA THR A 75 7.79 -9.48 -3.78
C THR A 75 7.44 -8.42 -4.82
N ARG A 76 8.06 -8.48 -6.00
CA ARG A 76 7.71 -7.57 -7.10
C ARG A 76 6.25 -7.74 -7.48
N THR A 77 5.78 -8.98 -7.65
CA THR A 77 4.38 -9.27 -7.95
C THR A 77 3.43 -8.79 -6.85
N GLU A 78 3.78 -9.00 -5.58
CA GLU A 78 3.00 -8.50 -4.44
C GLU A 78 2.89 -6.97 -4.46
N ILE A 79 3.99 -6.26 -4.71
CA ILE A 79 3.99 -4.80 -4.84
C ILE A 79 3.09 -4.33 -5.98
N TRP A 80 3.12 -4.99 -7.14
CA TRP A 80 2.23 -4.67 -8.26
C TRP A 80 0.74 -4.85 -7.91
N GLN A 81 0.42 -5.90 -7.16
CA GLN A 81 -0.93 -6.12 -6.65
C GLN A 81 -1.36 -4.99 -5.71
N ILE A 82 -0.51 -4.65 -4.73
CA ILE A 82 -0.78 -3.57 -3.76
C ILE A 82 -0.97 -2.23 -4.48
N ILE A 83 -0.12 -1.90 -5.46
CA ILE A 83 -0.28 -0.69 -6.28
C ILE A 83 -1.65 -0.69 -6.97
N SER A 84 -2.02 -1.79 -7.62
CA SER A 84 -3.31 -1.91 -8.32
C SER A 84 -4.50 -1.69 -7.38
N ASP A 85 -4.43 -2.24 -6.16
CA ASP A 85 -5.48 -2.08 -5.15
C ASP A 85 -5.56 -0.64 -4.64
N LEU A 86 -4.42 0.01 -4.38
CA LEU A 86 -4.35 1.41 -4.00
C LEU A 86 -4.87 2.33 -5.12
N GLU A 87 -4.58 2.03 -6.39
CA GLU A 87 -5.11 2.79 -7.51
C GLU A 87 -6.63 2.68 -7.63
N ALA A 88 -7.19 1.49 -7.41
CA ALA A 88 -8.63 1.30 -7.36
C ALA A 88 -9.28 2.08 -6.19
N ILE A 89 -8.62 2.15 -5.03
CA ILE A 89 -9.06 2.96 -3.89
C ILE A 89 -9.02 4.44 -4.24
N ARG A 90 -7.96 4.91 -4.90
CA ARG A 90 -7.80 6.31 -5.34
C ARG A 90 -8.90 6.70 -6.32
N GLU A 91 -9.22 5.85 -7.28
CA GLU A 91 -10.25 6.12 -8.29
C GLU A 91 -11.65 6.23 -7.67
N LYS A 92 -11.96 5.35 -6.70
CA LYS A 92 -13.23 5.39 -5.94
C LYS A 92 -13.32 6.58 -4.96
N ALA A 93 -12.20 7.26 -4.69
CA ALA A 93 -12.12 8.42 -3.81
C ALA A 93 -12.19 9.77 -4.56
N LYS A 94 -12.17 9.75 -5.91
CA LYS A 94 -12.54 10.90 -6.75
C LYS A 94 -14.05 11.16 -6.66
#